data_AF-N4U533-F1
#
_entry.id   AF-N4U533-F1
#
_cell.length_a   1.000
_cell.length_b   1.000
_cell.length_c   1.000
_cell.angle_alpha   90.00
_cell.angle_beta   90.00
_cell.angle_gamma   90.00
#
_symmetry.space_group_name_H-M   'P 1'
#
loop_
_entity.id
_entity.type
_entity.pdbx_description
1 polymer ?
#
loop_
_entity_poly.entity_id
_entity_poly.type
_entity_poly.pdbx_seq_one_letter_code
_entity_poly.pdbx_strand_id
1 'polypeptide(L)'
;KSENEFIQTGYRAPPNSIKRSVQSIWAIRNETVNVWSHILGYDLFLVFPVYVFNTKIPPRYKVATRENIAVCTIYFTGVTICFFLFAT
;
A
#
# COMPACT_ATOMS: atom_id res chain seq x y z
N LYS A 1 8.50 -17.45 17.94
CA LYS A 1 8.72 -18.32 16.76
C LYS A 1 9.12 -17.40 15.62
N SER A 2 10.22 -17.68 14.92
CA SER A 2 10.64 -16.90 13.75
C SER A 2 9.82 -17.36 12.55
N GLU A 3 9.34 -16.43 11.71
CA GLU A 3 8.58 -16.78 10.50
C GLU A 3 9.47 -17.35 9.40
N ASN A 4 10.75 -16.97 9.38
CA ASN A 4 11.73 -17.43 8.41
C ASN A 4 13.03 -17.84 9.11
N GLU A 5 13.35 -19.13 9.05
CA GLU A 5 14.50 -19.74 9.73
C GLU A 5 15.86 -19.23 9.23
N PHE A 6 15.92 -18.65 8.02
CA PHE A 6 17.15 -18.08 7.46
C PHE A 6 17.50 -16.70 8.01
N ILE A 7 16.54 -16.01 8.62
CA ILE A 7 16.75 -14.68 9.20
C ILE A 7 17.13 -14.89 10.66
N GLN A 8 18.34 -14.51 11.05
CA GLN A 8 18.85 -14.81 12.39
C GLN A 8 18.72 -13.62 13.36
N THR A 9 18.51 -12.41 12.83
CA THR A 9 18.52 -11.16 13.59
C THR A 9 17.47 -10.17 13.10
N GLY A 10 17.13 -9.16 13.91
CA GLY A 10 16.26 -8.06 13.48
C GLY A 10 14.76 -8.35 13.56
N TYR A 11 14.37 -9.48 14.15
CA TYR A 11 12.99 -9.78 14.49
C TYR A 11 12.46 -8.88 15.59
N ARG A 12 11.16 -8.59 15.50
CA ARG A 12 10.45 -7.78 16.47
C ARG A 12 9.97 -8.64 17.64
N ALA A 13 10.14 -8.15 18.86
CA ALA A 13 9.41 -8.70 20.00
C ALA A 13 7.90 -8.38 19.85
N PRO A 14 6.98 -9.28 20.21
CA PRO A 14 5.54 -9.04 20.07
C PRO A 14 5.15 -7.72 20.73
N PRO A 15 4.56 -6.77 19.99
CA PRO A 15 4.18 -5.51 20.60
C PRO A 15 2.99 -5.65 21.51
N ASN A 16 3.16 -5.12 22.72
CA ASN A 16 2.09 -4.98 23.70
C ASN A 16 1.22 -3.73 23.49
N SER A 17 1.46 -2.95 22.41
CA SER A 17 0.72 -1.72 22.13
C SER A 17 0.78 -1.33 20.65
N ILE A 18 -0.37 -0.91 20.10
CA ILE A 18 -0.51 -0.40 18.73
C ILE A 18 0.37 0.85 18.49
N LYS A 19 0.47 1.75 19.48
CA LYS A 19 1.31 2.96 19.36
C LYS A 19 2.78 2.61 19.16
N ARG A 20 3.26 1.58 19.85
CA ARG A 20 4.63 1.08 19.67
C ARG A 20 4.82 0.41 18.32
N SER A 21 3.78 -0.17 17.72
CA SER A 21 3.79 -0.66 16.34
C SER A 21 3.94 0.44 15.32
N VAL A 22 3.16 1.50 15.43
CA VAL A 22 3.29 2.63 14.51
C VAL A 22 4.64 3.31 14.64
N GLN A 23 5.13 3.53 15.87
CA GLN A 23 6.46 4.10 16.10
C GLN A 23 7.58 3.23 15.51
N SER A 24 7.40 1.92 15.51
CA SER A 24 8.41 1.00 15.00
C SER A 24 8.63 1.15 13.49
N ILE A 25 7.68 1.67 12.71
CA ILE A 25 7.81 1.86 11.25
C ILE A 25 9.09 2.62 10.87
N TRP A 26 9.52 3.56 11.72
CA TRP A 26 10.69 4.41 11.51
C TRP A 26 12.02 3.79 11.97
N ALA A 27 11.98 2.65 12.67
CA ALA A 27 13.18 1.96 13.12
C ALA A 27 13.54 0.81 12.15
N ILE A 28 14.85 0.65 11.90
CA ILE A 28 15.41 -0.34 10.97
C ILE A 28 15.31 -1.74 11.58
N ARG A 29 14.58 -2.64 10.90
CA ARG A 29 14.33 -4.04 11.28
C ARG A 29 14.08 -4.89 10.03
N ASN A 30 13.94 -6.20 10.23
CA ASN A 30 13.71 -7.16 9.15
C ASN A 30 12.46 -6.85 8.30
N GLU A 31 11.41 -6.31 8.93
CA GLU A 31 10.15 -5.97 8.25
C GLU A 31 10.13 -4.56 7.67
N THR A 32 11.20 -3.76 7.83
CA THR A 32 11.20 -2.36 7.36
C THR A 32 10.92 -2.29 5.87
N VAL A 33 11.61 -3.07 5.04
CA VAL A 33 11.37 -3.07 3.58
C VAL A 33 9.95 -3.53 3.26
N ASN A 34 9.45 -4.55 3.96
CA ASN A 34 8.08 -5.05 3.79
C ASN A 34 7.06 -3.92 4.06
N VAL A 35 7.11 -3.29 5.23
CA VAL A 35 6.19 -2.21 5.61
C VAL A 35 6.30 -1.01 4.66
N TRP A 36 7.52 -0.55 4.35
CA TRP A 36 7.71 0.62 3.49
C TRP A 36 7.28 0.36 2.04
N SER A 37 7.52 -0.83 1.50
CA SER A 37 7.02 -1.19 0.16
C SER A 37 5.50 -1.16 0.09
N HIS A 38 4.82 -1.58 1.16
CA HIS A 38 3.37 -1.56 1.23
C HIS A 38 2.79 -0.16 1.43
N ILE A 39 3.41 0.68 2.27
CA ILE A 39 3.03 2.10 2.44
C ILE A 39 3.18 2.86 1.12
N LEU A 40 4.31 2.69 0.43
CA LEU A 40 4.54 3.34 -0.88
C LEU A 40 3.52 2.87 -1.93
N GLY A 41 3.17 1.58 -1.93
CA GLY A 41 2.11 1.04 -2.78
C GLY A 41 0.74 1.66 -2.46
N TYR A 42 0.38 1.72 -1.18
CA TYR A 42 -0.86 2.34 -0.71
C TYR A 42 -0.96 3.81 -1.19
N ASP A 43 0.07 4.63 -0.94
CA ASP A 43 0.05 6.04 -1.30
C ASP A 43 -0.04 6.24 -2.83
N LEU A 44 0.69 5.41 -3.59
CA LEU A 44 0.64 5.44 -5.05
C LEU A 44 -0.78 5.14 -5.57
N PHE A 45 -1.38 4.04 -5.13
CA PHE A 45 -2.70 3.61 -5.61
C PHE A 45 -3.86 4.44 -5.05
N LEU A 46 -3.63 5.21 -3.99
CA LEU A 46 -4.57 6.21 -3.47
C LEU A 46 -4.58 7.49 -4.32
N VAL A 47 -3.40 8.00 -4.71
CA VAL A 47 -3.26 9.29 -5.41
C VAL A 47 -3.39 9.16 -6.93
N PHE A 48 -2.88 8.08 -7.51
CA PHE A 48 -2.87 7.86 -8.96
C PHE A 48 -4.25 7.92 -9.63
N PRO A 49 -5.34 7.37 -9.06
CA PRO A 49 -6.67 7.46 -9.65
C PRO A 49 -7.20 8.90 -9.70
N VAL A 50 -6.93 9.68 -8.66
CA VAL A 50 -7.28 11.11 -8.60
C VAL A 50 -6.60 11.86 -9.72
N TYR A 51 -5.33 11.59 -9.98
CA TYR A 51 -4.59 12.19 -11.09
C TYR A 51 -5.18 11.78 -12.44
N VAL A 52 -5.39 10.49 -12.67
CA VAL A 52 -5.89 9.95 -13.95
C VAL A 52 -7.31 10.45 -14.28
N PHE A 53 -8.20 10.55 -13.29
CA PHE A 53 -9.57 11.00 -13.52
C PHE A 53 -9.72 12.53 -13.64
N ASN A 54 -8.80 13.32 -13.05
CA ASN A 54 -8.83 14.77 -13.16
C ASN A 54 -8.01 15.32 -14.34
N THR A 55 -7.08 14.54 -14.88
CA THR A 55 -6.30 14.95 -16.06
C THR A 55 -7.07 14.68 -17.35
N LYS A 56 -7.02 15.64 -18.29
CA LYS A 56 -7.58 15.44 -19.63
C LYS A 56 -6.72 14.42 -20.36
N ILE A 57 -7.19 13.17 -20.40
CA ILE A 57 -6.53 12.09 -21.13
C ILE A 57 -6.47 12.49 -22.62
N PRO A 58 -5.32 12.31 -23.31
CA PRO A 58 -5.18 12.67 -24.71
C PRO A 58 -6.31 12.09 -25.59
N PRO A 59 -6.62 12.73 -26.73
CA PRO A 59 -7.83 12.49 -27.54
C PRO A 59 -8.01 11.05 -28.06
N ARG A 60 -7.04 10.17 -27.85
CA ARG A 60 -7.13 8.73 -28.09
C ARG A 60 -8.18 8.04 -27.19
N TYR A 61 -8.44 8.59 -26.00
CA TYR A 61 -9.51 8.16 -25.10
C TYR A 61 -10.62 9.21 -25.12
N LYS A 62 -11.53 9.11 -26.10
CA LYS A 62 -12.50 10.16 -26.41
C LYS A 62 -13.36 10.61 -25.23
N VAL A 63 -13.71 9.72 -24.31
CA VAL A 63 -14.38 9.99 -23.03
C VAL A 63 -14.16 8.77 -22.14
N ALA A 64 -13.80 8.95 -20.86
CA ALA A 64 -13.88 7.86 -19.90
C ALA A 64 -15.36 7.49 -19.70
N THR A 65 -15.78 6.33 -20.22
CA THR A 65 -17.15 5.85 -20.02
C THR A 65 -17.40 5.58 -18.53
N ARG A 66 -18.66 5.64 -18.10
CA ARG A 66 -19.02 5.35 -16.69
C ARG A 66 -18.56 3.96 -16.26
N GLU A 67 -18.58 3.00 -17.18
CA GLU A 67 -18.10 1.63 -16.96
C GLU A 67 -16.60 1.58 -16.70
N ASN A 68 -15.79 2.28 -17.50
CA ASN A 68 -14.34 2.36 -17.29
C ASN A 68 -14.01 2.98 -15.93
N ILE A 69 -14.74 4.04 -15.54
CA ILE A 69 -14.55 4.69 -14.23
C ILE A 69 -14.91 3.71 -13.10
N ALA A 70 -16.02 2.98 -13.21
CA ALA A 70 -16.45 2.03 -12.20
C ALA A 70 -15.44 0.88 -12.02
N VAL A 71 -15.00 0.25 -13.12
CA VAL A 71 -14.02 -0.84 -13.10
C VAL A 71 -12.69 -0.37 -12.53
N CYS A 72 -12.19 0.78 -12.98
CA CYS A 72 -10.96 1.36 -12.44
C CYS A 72 -11.10 1.67 -10.95
N THR A 73 -12.21 2.25 -10.50
CA THR A 73 -12.43 2.60 -9.08
C THR A 73 -12.45 1.35 -8.20
N ILE A 74 -13.14 0.28 -8.62
CA ILE A 74 -13.16 -0.99 -7.89
C ILE A 74 -11.75 -1.57 -7.78
N TYR A 75 -11.02 -1.61 -8.89
CA TYR A 75 -9.63 -2.09 -8.92
C TYR A 75 -8.73 -1.27 -7.97
N PHE A 76 -8.72 0.06 -8.11
CA PHE A 76 -7.86 0.93 -7.32
C PHE A 76 -8.19 0.87 -5.82
N THR A 77 -9.48 0.79 -5.47
CA THR A 77 -9.91 0.64 -4.08
C THR A 77 -9.44 -0.71 -3.52
N GLY A 78 -9.62 -1.80 -4.27
CA GLY A 78 -9.19 -3.14 -3.84
C GLY A 78 -7.69 -3.22 -3.62
N VAL A 79 -6.89 -2.67 -4.54
CA VAL A 79 -5.43 -2.63 -4.42
C VAL A 79 -4.99 -1.78 -3.24
N THR A 80 -5.63 -0.62 -3.01
CA THR A 80 -5.36 0.25 -1.86
C THR A 80 -5.62 -0.46 -0.53
N ILE A 81 -6.76 -1.17 -0.41
CA ILE A 81 -7.08 -1.96 0.79
C ILE A 81 -6.07 -3.08 1.00
N CYS A 82 -5.68 -3.78 -0.08
CA CYS A 82 -4.67 -4.82 -0.02
C CYS A 82 -3.36 -4.28 0.56
N PHE A 83 -2.83 -3.20 -0.01
CA PHE A 83 -1.59 -2.60 0.48
C PHE A 83 -1.68 -2.14 1.94
N PHE A 84 -2.82 -1.59 2.36
CA PHE A 84 -3.03 -1.15 3.74
C PHE A 84 -3.03 -2.33 4.73
N LEU A 85 -3.76 -3.41 4.44
CA LEU A 85 -3.90 -4.56 5.35
C LEU A 85 -2.60 -5.33 5.56
N PHE A 86 -1.72 -5.36 4.56
CA PHE A 86 -0.42 -6.03 4.65
C PHE A 86 0.72 -5.10 5.14
N ALA A 87 0.44 -3.81 5.32
CA ALA A 87 1.35 -2.86 5.97
C ALA A 87 1.24 -2.88 7.51
N THR A 88 0.14 -3.40 8.06
CA THR A 88 -0.21 -3.40 9.50
C THR A 88 0.14 -4.71 10.20
#